data_AF-A0A927E160-F1
#
_entry.id   AF-A0A927E160-F1
#
_cell.length_a   1.000
_cell.length_b   1.000
_cell.length_c   1.000
_cell.angle_alpha   90.00
_cell.angle_beta   90.00
_cell.angle_gamma   90.00
#
_symmetry.space_group_name_H-M   'P 1'
#
loop_
_entity.id
_entity.type
_entity.pdbx_description
1 polymer ?
#
loop_
_entity_poly.entity_id
_entity_poly.type
_entity_poly.pdbx_seq_one_letter_code
_entity_poly.pdbx_strand_id
1 'polypeptide(L)'
;MVLHGKVIKLLITILMVGLSSAAYSKDYQAGKNFTVIHSTVKQPPPLVEFFSFYCGPCYAFAERINVDTAIRKRLPDDMKLEKYHVSQMGPLGPALTEAWAVAQYAGVDGKVEKLLFEGLQVKRDIKTAADIVMVFNQLGITSEKYAEMQSNFMVKL
;
A
#
# COMPACT_ATOMS: atom_id res chain seq x y z
N MET A 1 22.15 27.07 -50.96
CA MET A 1 22.44 26.45 -49.64
C MET A 1 21.61 27.01 -48.48
N VAL A 2 21.28 28.31 -48.42
CA VAL A 2 20.54 28.93 -47.30
C VAL A 2 19.06 28.50 -47.20
N LEU A 3 18.39 28.25 -48.33
CA LEU A 3 16.98 27.84 -48.37
C LEU A 3 16.76 26.44 -47.78
N HIS A 4 17.69 25.50 -48.05
CA HIS A 4 17.61 24.13 -47.55
C HIS A 4 17.77 24.06 -46.02
N GLY A 5 18.65 24.89 -45.43
CA GLY A 5 18.82 24.95 -43.97
C GLY A 5 17.63 25.55 -43.21
N LYS A 6 16.90 26.49 -43.83
CA LYS A 6 15.66 27.07 -43.26
C LYS A 6 14.49 26.08 -43.29
N VAL A 7 14.35 25.33 -44.39
CA VAL A 7 13.31 24.30 -44.55
C VAL A 7 13.56 23.11 -43.61
N ILE A 8 14.82 22.68 -43.45
CA ILE A 8 15.20 21.63 -42.51
C ILE A 8 14.95 22.06 -41.05
N LYS A 9 15.29 23.30 -40.68
CA LYS A 9 14.96 23.83 -39.33
C LYS A 9 13.45 23.88 -39.09
N LEU A 10 12.67 24.32 -40.07
CA LEU A 10 11.21 24.40 -39.95
C LEU A 10 10.56 23.01 -39.80
N LEU A 11 11.03 22.01 -40.55
CA LEU A 11 10.60 20.61 -40.44
C LEU A 11 10.92 20.00 -39.07
N ILE A 12 12.11 20.29 -38.51
CA ILE A 12 12.50 19.81 -37.18
C ILE A 12 11.65 20.47 -36.08
N THR A 13 11.31 21.76 -36.20
CA THR A 13 10.44 22.45 -35.24
C THR A 13 9.01 21.91 -35.27
N ILE A 14 8.45 21.61 -36.45
CA ILE A 14 7.10 21.02 -36.58
C ILE A 14 7.06 19.59 -36.00
N LEU A 15 8.13 18.80 -36.21
CA LEU A 15 8.23 17.45 -35.66
C LEU A 15 8.33 17.43 -34.13
N MET A 16 8.96 18.44 -33.50
CA MET A 16 9.01 18.56 -32.05
C MET A 16 7.68 19.02 -31.42
N VAL A 17 6.88 19.85 -32.12
CA VAL A 17 5.57 20.30 -31.63
C VAL A 17 4.52 19.18 -31.72
N GLY A 18 4.65 18.29 -32.72
CA GLY A 18 3.79 17.10 -32.89
C GLY A 18 3.99 15.99 -31.85
N LEU A 19 5.04 16.08 -31.02
CA LEU A 19 5.30 15.16 -29.90
C LEU A 19 4.70 15.67 -28.57
N SER A 20 3.68 16.53 -28.63
CA SER A 20 2.85 16.81 -27.47
C SER A 20 2.04 15.57 -27.18
N SER A 21 2.55 14.67 -26.32
CA SER A 21 1.85 13.48 -25.86
C SER A 21 0.43 13.89 -25.42
N ALA A 22 -0.58 13.56 -26.22
CA ALA A 22 -1.96 13.65 -25.78
C ALA A 22 -2.08 12.71 -24.57
N ALA A 23 -2.02 13.29 -23.37
CA ALA A 23 -2.19 12.54 -22.14
C ALA A 23 -3.59 11.94 -22.20
N TYR A 24 -3.66 10.63 -22.44
CA TYR A 24 -4.92 9.92 -22.47
C TYR A 24 -5.44 9.87 -21.03
N SER A 25 -6.31 10.82 -20.68
CA SER A 25 -7.06 10.75 -19.42
C SER A 25 -8.15 9.71 -19.60
N LYS A 26 -8.04 8.60 -18.88
CA LYS A 26 -9.13 7.62 -18.81
C LYS A 26 -10.15 8.14 -17.81
N ASP A 27 -11.37 8.36 -18.27
CA ASP A 27 -12.46 8.78 -17.39
C ASP A 27 -13.01 7.60 -16.59
N TYR A 28 -13.32 7.86 -15.31
CA TYR A 28 -13.94 6.91 -14.39
C TYR A 28 -15.33 7.41 -14.01
N GLN A 29 -16.31 6.51 -14.01
CA GLN A 29 -17.72 6.85 -13.83
C GLN A 29 -18.26 6.21 -12.54
N ALA A 30 -19.02 6.99 -11.75
CA ALA A 30 -19.73 6.48 -10.57
C ALA A 30 -20.73 5.40 -10.97
N GLY A 31 -20.87 4.36 -10.15
CA GLY A 31 -21.70 3.17 -10.44
C GLY A 31 -21.06 2.16 -11.41
N LYS A 32 -19.98 2.53 -12.12
CA LYS A 32 -19.21 1.62 -12.98
C LYS A 32 -17.86 1.26 -12.38
N ASN A 33 -17.10 2.25 -11.92
CA ASN A 33 -15.73 2.07 -11.44
C ASN A 33 -15.58 2.27 -9.94
N PHE A 34 -16.45 3.10 -9.35
CA PHE A 34 -16.49 3.39 -7.92
C PHE A 34 -17.93 3.69 -7.50
N THR A 35 -18.19 3.59 -6.20
CA THR A 35 -19.44 4.03 -5.58
C THR A 35 -19.19 5.29 -4.76
N VAL A 36 -20.19 6.17 -4.69
CA VAL A 36 -20.16 7.31 -3.78
C VAL A 36 -20.81 6.87 -2.49
N ILE A 37 -20.07 6.93 -1.39
CA ILE A 37 -20.55 6.58 -0.05
C ILE A 37 -20.65 7.82 0.83
N HIS A 38 -21.54 7.79 1.80
CA HIS A 38 -21.63 8.80 2.84
C HIS A 38 -21.22 8.16 4.17
N SER A 39 -20.10 8.65 4.71
CA SER A 39 -19.56 8.20 5.98
C SER A 39 -19.95 9.17 7.08
N THR A 40 -20.27 8.64 8.27
CA THR A 40 -20.45 9.44 9.49
C THR A 40 -19.12 9.78 10.17
N VAL A 41 -18.00 9.24 9.66
CA VAL A 41 -16.66 9.53 10.16
C VAL A 41 -16.32 10.98 9.86
N LYS A 42 -16.04 11.77 10.91
CA LYS A 42 -15.77 13.22 10.79
C LYS A 42 -14.46 13.53 10.05
N GLN A 43 -13.44 12.71 10.24
CA GLN A 43 -12.11 12.90 9.66
C GLN A 43 -11.63 11.57 9.06
N PRO A 44 -12.20 11.14 7.92
CA PRO A 44 -11.74 9.93 7.26
C PRO A 44 -10.33 10.17 6.69
N PRO A 45 -9.47 9.13 6.65
CA PRO A 45 -8.21 9.22 5.93
C PRO A 45 -8.47 9.56 4.45
N PRO A 46 -7.65 10.43 3.83
CA PRO A 46 -7.83 10.81 2.42
C PRO A 46 -7.80 9.61 1.46
N LEU A 47 -6.98 8.60 1.78
CA LEU A 47 -6.88 7.35 1.05
C LEU A 47 -6.58 6.21 2.02
N VAL A 48 -7.45 5.20 2.04
CA VAL A 48 -7.29 4.01 2.88
C VAL A 48 -7.58 2.75 2.10
N GLU A 49 -6.73 1.75 2.27
CA GLU A 49 -6.98 0.37 1.88
C GLU A 49 -7.31 -0.46 3.13
N PHE A 50 -8.44 -1.17 3.10
CA PHE A 50 -8.74 -2.19 4.08
C PHE A 50 -8.27 -3.55 3.57
N PHE A 51 -7.45 -4.25 4.35
CA PHE A 51 -6.85 -5.51 3.92
C PHE A 51 -6.81 -6.54 5.06
N SER A 52 -6.57 -7.81 4.71
CA SER A 52 -6.30 -8.87 5.69
C SER A 52 -5.12 -9.70 5.26
N PHE A 53 -4.28 -10.14 6.20
CA PHE A 53 -3.24 -11.11 5.89
C PHE A 53 -3.79 -12.49 5.50
N TYR A 54 -5.07 -12.78 5.78
CA TYR A 54 -5.76 -13.97 5.29
C TYR A 54 -6.30 -13.83 3.86
N CYS A 55 -6.29 -12.63 3.29
CA CYS A 55 -6.90 -12.35 1.99
C CYS A 55 -5.91 -12.58 0.84
N GLY A 56 -6.19 -13.59 0.00
CA GLY A 56 -5.37 -13.94 -1.17
C GLY A 56 -5.19 -12.80 -2.18
N PRO A 57 -6.26 -12.09 -2.59
CA PRO A 57 -6.15 -10.90 -3.44
C PRO A 57 -5.33 -9.77 -2.80
N CYS A 58 -5.44 -9.56 -1.48
CA CYS A 58 -4.70 -8.54 -0.76
C CYS A 58 -3.19 -8.83 -0.79
N TYR A 59 -2.79 -10.10 -0.63
CA TYR A 59 -1.39 -10.51 -0.83
C TYR A 59 -0.94 -10.27 -2.28
N ALA A 60 -1.80 -10.56 -3.26
CA ALA A 60 -1.48 -10.28 -4.65
C ALA A 60 -1.32 -8.77 -4.90
N PHE A 61 -2.15 -7.91 -4.30
CA PHE A 61 -2.07 -6.46 -4.46
C PHE A 61 -0.76 -5.90 -3.91
N ALA A 62 -0.36 -6.35 -2.71
CA ALA A 62 0.90 -5.94 -2.09
C ALA A 62 2.13 -6.42 -2.87
N GLU A 63 2.17 -7.70 -3.30
CA GLU A 63 3.43 -8.34 -3.70
C GLU A 63 3.52 -8.81 -5.16
N ARG A 64 2.40 -9.24 -5.76
CA ARG A 64 2.43 -9.83 -7.13
C ARG A 64 2.04 -8.81 -8.21
N ILE A 65 0.90 -8.17 -8.01
CA ILE A 65 0.32 -7.17 -8.92
C ILE A 65 0.86 -5.78 -8.59
N ASN A 66 1.37 -5.57 -7.37
CA ASN A 66 2.03 -4.33 -6.94
C ASN A 66 1.13 -3.09 -7.07
N VAL A 67 -0.15 -3.24 -6.71
CA VAL A 67 -1.15 -2.16 -6.74
C VAL A 67 -0.73 -1.04 -5.78
N ASP A 68 -0.34 -1.39 -4.57
CA ASP A 68 0.07 -0.44 -3.53
C ASP A 68 1.25 0.41 -3.98
N THR A 69 2.24 -0.24 -4.59
CA THR A 69 3.42 0.42 -5.18
C THR A 69 3.01 1.34 -6.32
N ALA A 70 2.10 0.91 -7.19
CA ALA A 70 1.61 1.73 -8.29
C ALA A 70 0.82 2.96 -7.80
N ILE A 71 0.04 2.82 -6.73
CA ILE A 71 -0.67 3.92 -6.08
C ILE A 71 0.32 4.89 -5.46
N ARG A 72 1.21 4.43 -4.57
CA ARG A 72 2.19 5.28 -3.86
C ARG A 72 3.05 6.11 -4.80
N LYS A 73 3.47 5.55 -5.95
CA LYS A 73 4.25 6.26 -6.98
C LYS A 73 3.50 7.41 -7.67
N ARG A 74 2.17 7.48 -7.54
CA ARG A 74 1.33 8.50 -8.17
C ARG A 74 0.70 9.45 -7.15
N LEU A 75 0.91 9.21 -5.86
CA LEU A 75 0.41 10.11 -4.84
C LEU A 75 1.23 11.42 -4.82
N PRO A 76 0.58 12.57 -4.59
CA PRO A 76 1.27 13.79 -4.19
C PRO A 76 2.08 13.59 -2.90
N ASP A 77 3.11 14.41 -2.68
CA ASP A 77 4.02 14.30 -1.53
C ASP A 77 3.31 14.46 -0.16
N ASP A 78 2.18 15.16 -0.13
CA ASP A 78 1.37 15.40 1.07
C ASP A 78 0.30 14.30 1.32
N MET A 79 0.24 13.27 0.47
CA MET A 79 -0.72 12.17 0.58
C MET A 79 -0.03 10.84 0.85
N LYS A 80 -0.66 10.02 1.70
CA LYS A 80 -0.23 8.65 2.00
C LYS A 80 -1.34 7.66 1.74
N LEU A 81 -0.94 6.47 1.30
CA LEU A 81 -1.81 5.29 1.30
C LEU A 81 -1.78 4.69 2.71
N GLU A 82 -2.83 4.96 3.49
CA GLU A 82 -3.05 4.30 4.78
C GLU A 82 -3.55 2.87 4.54
N LYS A 83 -3.03 1.89 5.29
CA LYS A 83 -3.47 0.50 5.20
C LYS A 83 -4.01 0.06 6.54
N TYR A 84 -5.29 -0.30 6.61
CA TYR A 84 -5.95 -0.75 7.85
C TYR A 84 -6.25 -2.24 7.76
N HIS A 85 -5.69 -3.01 8.68
CA HIS A 85 -5.97 -4.43 8.77
C HIS A 85 -7.36 -4.66 9.37
N VAL A 86 -8.17 -5.54 8.77
CA VAL A 86 -9.48 -5.93 9.32
C VAL A 86 -9.33 -7.09 10.32
N SER A 87 -9.74 -6.85 11.57
CA SER A 87 -9.61 -7.80 12.67
C SER A 87 -10.58 -8.97 12.63
N GLN A 88 -11.65 -8.86 11.85
CA GLN A 88 -12.75 -9.83 11.80
C GLN A 88 -12.47 -11.03 10.89
N MET A 89 -11.33 -11.06 10.19
CA MET A 89 -10.98 -12.13 9.26
C MET A 89 -9.96 -13.10 9.85
N GLY A 90 -10.36 -14.37 9.97
CA GLY A 90 -9.52 -15.47 10.42
C GLY A 90 -9.26 -15.52 11.93
N PRO A 91 -8.75 -16.65 12.45
CA PRO A 91 -8.64 -16.88 13.89
C PRO A 91 -7.63 -15.97 14.59
N LEU A 92 -6.61 -15.46 13.88
CA LEU A 92 -5.62 -14.52 14.40
C LEU A 92 -5.93 -13.06 14.03
N GLY A 93 -7.11 -12.77 13.48
CA GLY A 93 -7.46 -11.44 12.95
C GLY A 93 -7.17 -10.27 13.91
N PRO A 94 -7.61 -10.32 15.19
CA PRO A 94 -7.29 -9.28 16.16
C PRO A 94 -5.78 -9.15 16.44
N ALA A 95 -5.08 -10.27 16.61
CA ALA A 95 -3.63 -10.27 16.86
C ALA A 95 -2.83 -9.73 15.67
N LEU A 96 -3.29 -10.00 14.45
CA LEU A 96 -2.69 -9.47 13.21
C LEU A 96 -2.97 -7.98 13.03
N THR A 97 -4.10 -7.49 13.53
CA THR A 97 -4.43 -6.06 13.52
C THR A 97 -3.51 -5.30 14.47
N GLU A 98 -3.33 -5.82 15.68
CA GLU A 98 -2.36 -5.27 16.64
C GLU A 98 -0.94 -5.34 16.09
N ALA A 99 -0.54 -6.48 15.50
CA ALA A 99 0.77 -6.62 14.87
C ALA A 99 1.01 -5.60 13.76
N TRP A 100 -0.02 -5.29 12.96
CA TRP A 100 0.06 -4.25 11.94
C TRP A 100 0.22 -2.85 12.54
N ALA A 101 -0.48 -2.54 13.63
CA ALA A 101 -0.28 -1.29 14.37
C ALA A 101 1.13 -1.18 14.96
N VAL A 102 1.65 -2.26 15.56
CA VAL A 102 3.05 -2.35 16.05
C VAL A 102 4.03 -2.12 14.89
N ALA A 103 3.79 -2.72 13.73
CA ALA A 103 4.67 -2.58 12.58
C ALA A 103 4.76 -1.14 12.08
N GLN A 104 3.63 -0.44 12.00
CA GLN A 104 3.57 0.97 11.62
C GLN A 104 4.26 1.86 12.66
N TYR A 105 3.99 1.63 13.95
CA TYR A 105 4.64 2.36 15.05
C TYR A 105 6.17 2.17 15.05
N ALA A 106 6.63 0.95 14.79
CA ALA A 106 8.05 0.63 14.72
C ALA A 106 8.72 1.02 13.39
N GLY A 107 7.95 1.46 12.37
CA GLY A 107 8.48 1.78 11.04
C GLY A 107 9.02 0.58 10.27
N VAL A 108 8.48 -0.62 10.51
CA VAL A 108 8.89 -1.88 9.85
C VAL A 108 7.76 -2.53 9.05
N ASP A 109 6.61 -1.88 8.94
CA ASP A 109 5.45 -2.27 8.13
C ASP A 109 5.84 -2.73 6.72
N GLY A 110 6.65 -1.94 5.99
CA GLY A 110 7.10 -2.29 4.64
C GLY A 110 8.02 -3.53 4.55
N LYS A 111 8.56 -4.02 5.67
CA LYS A 111 9.37 -5.25 5.73
C LYS A 111 8.55 -6.44 6.21
N VAL A 112 7.70 -6.22 7.22
CA VAL A 112 6.98 -7.30 7.89
C VAL A 112 5.73 -7.73 7.10
N GLU A 113 5.17 -6.85 6.27
CA GLU A 113 3.97 -7.12 5.48
C GLU A 113 4.09 -8.41 4.67
N LYS A 114 5.16 -8.53 3.87
CA LYS A 114 5.44 -9.73 3.08
C LYS A 114 5.61 -10.98 3.94
N LEU A 115 6.35 -10.85 5.05
CA LEU A 115 6.64 -11.99 5.94
C LEU A 115 5.36 -12.54 6.59
N LEU A 116 4.43 -11.67 6.98
CA LEU A 116 3.14 -12.06 7.53
C LEU A 116 2.25 -12.73 6.47
N PHE A 117 2.18 -12.16 5.26
CA PHE A 117 1.45 -12.80 4.17
C PHE A 117 2.01 -14.19 3.82
N GLU A 118 3.33 -14.31 3.67
CA GLU A 118 3.98 -15.59 3.39
C GLU A 118 3.76 -16.59 4.54
N GLY A 119 3.88 -16.13 5.79
CA GLY A 119 3.69 -16.98 6.96
C GLY A 119 2.27 -17.53 7.08
N LEU A 120 1.25 -16.77 6.70
CA LEU A 120 -0.15 -17.19 6.74
C LEU A 120 -0.60 -17.95 5.50
N GLN A 121 -0.19 -17.53 4.31
CA GLN A 121 -0.76 -18.04 3.06
C GLN A 121 0.12 -19.08 2.35
N VAL A 122 1.45 -18.95 2.46
CA VAL A 122 2.41 -19.79 1.73
C VAL A 122 2.99 -20.88 2.63
N LYS A 123 3.71 -20.47 3.68
CA LYS A 123 4.37 -21.39 4.63
C LYS A 123 3.38 -22.00 5.61
N ARG A 124 2.32 -21.26 5.95
CA ARG A 124 1.31 -21.65 6.95
C ARG A 124 1.94 -22.02 8.30
N ASP A 125 3.00 -21.30 8.67
CA ASP A 125 3.76 -21.47 9.90
C ASP A 125 3.30 -20.52 11.01
N ILE A 126 2.53 -19.46 10.70
CA ILE A 126 1.88 -18.60 11.68
C ILE A 126 0.54 -19.23 12.11
N LYS A 127 0.50 -19.81 13.30
CA LYS A 127 -0.67 -20.52 13.85
C LYS A 127 -1.17 -19.92 15.16
N THR A 128 -0.33 -19.14 15.83
CA THR A 128 -0.57 -18.53 17.14
C THR A 128 -0.10 -17.08 17.16
N ALA A 129 -0.51 -16.32 18.16
CA ALA A 129 0.02 -14.97 18.38
C ALA A 129 1.53 -14.97 18.65
N ALA A 130 2.07 -16.01 19.28
CA ALA A 130 3.51 -16.15 19.49
C ALA A 130 4.28 -16.29 18.17
N ASP A 131 3.72 -17.00 17.19
CA ASP A 131 4.33 -17.11 15.86
C ASP A 131 4.40 -15.76 15.15
N ILE A 132 3.41 -14.89 15.35
CA ILE A 132 3.45 -13.51 14.85
C ILE A 132 4.65 -12.77 15.43
N VAL A 133 4.86 -12.82 16.76
CA VAL A 133 6.01 -12.19 17.42
C VAL A 133 7.33 -12.72 16.84
N MET A 134 7.43 -14.03 16.57
CA MET A 134 8.63 -14.60 15.96
C MET A 134 8.96 -14.01 14.58
N VAL A 135 7.97 -13.54 13.82
CA VAL A 135 8.22 -12.82 12.56
C VAL A 135 8.90 -11.47 12.82
N PHE A 136 8.50 -10.74 13.86
CA PHE A 136 9.15 -9.48 14.26
C PHE A 136 10.57 -9.73 14.79
N ASN A 137 10.79 -10.85 15.48
CA ASN A 137 12.12 -11.24 15.95
C ASN A 137 13.12 -11.44 14.79
N GLN A 138 12.66 -11.91 13.63
CA GLN A 138 13.50 -12.01 12.42
C GLN A 138 13.97 -10.64 11.92
N LEU A 139 13.29 -9.55 12.30
CA LEU A 139 13.67 -8.17 12.00
C LEU A 139 14.47 -7.51 13.13
N GLY A 140 14.87 -8.27 14.16
CA GLY A 140 15.66 -7.78 15.29
C GLY A 140 14.85 -7.11 16.41
N ILE A 141 13.52 -7.14 16.34
CA ILE A 141 12.65 -6.66 17.44
C ILE A 141 12.50 -7.81 18.43
N THR A 142 13.01 -7.67 19.66
CA THR A 142 12.86 -8.74 20.66
C THR A 142 11.42 -8.88 21.12
N SER A 143 11.07 -10.05 21.67
CA SER A 143 9.74 -10.30 22.24
C SER A 143 9.37 -9.27 23.33
N GLU A 144 10.34 -8.86 24.14
CA GLU A 144 10.16 -7.83 25.18
C GLU A 144 9.86 -6.46 24.54
N LYS A 145 10.59 -6.10 23.49
CA LYS A 145 10.37 -4.82 22.80
C LYS A 145 9.02 -4.81 22.09
N TYR A 146 8.63 -5.94 21.49
CA TYR A 146 7.30 -6.10 20.90
C TYR A 146 6.19 -5.90 21.95
N ALA A 147 6.31 -6.55 23.11
CA ALA A 147 5.35 -6.40 24.22
C ALA A 147 5.27 -4.97 24.77
N GLU A 148 6.40 -4.26 24.84
CA GLU A 148 6.44 -2.84 25.18
C GLU A 148 5.63 -2.01 24.16
N MET A 149 5.81 -2.27 22.87
CA MET A 149 5.07 -1.56 21.81
C MET A 149 3.58 -1.90 21.80
N GLN A 150 3.19 -3.14 22.06
CA GLN A 150 1.78 -3.52 22.26
C GLN A 150 1.13 -2.73 23.41
N SER A 151 1.91 -2.35 24.42
CA SER A 151 1.42 -1.56 25.56
C SER A 151 1.38 -0.05 25.28
N ASN A 152 1.92 0.40 24.15
CA ASN A 152 1.92 1.80 23.78
C ASN A 152 0.50 2.29 23.46
N PHE A 153 0.16 3.48 23.96
CA PHE A 153 -1.18 4.05 23.76
C PHE A 153 -1.54 4.27 22.29
N MET A 154 -0.57 4.53 21.41
CA MET A 154 -0.78 4.69 19.97
C MET A 154 -1.11 3.37 19.27
N VAL A 155 -0.74 2.23 19.85
CA VAL A 155 -0.98 0.89 19.30
C VAL A 155 -2.29 0.28 19.80
N LYS A 156 -2.68 0.57 21.05
CA LYS A 156 -3.92 0.06 21.66
C LYS A 156 -5.21 0.77 21.25
N LEU A 157 -5.10 1.87 20.51
CA LEU A 157 -6.23 2.72 20.10
C LEU A 157 -7.14 2.05 19.06
#